data_AF-A0A382DBF3-F1
#
_entry.id   AF-A0A382DBF3-F1
#
_cell.length_a   1.000
_cell.length_b   1.000
_cell.length_c   1.000
_cell.angle_alpha   90.00
_cell.angle_beta   90.00
_cell.angle_gamma   90.00
#
_symmetry.space_group_name_H-M   'P 1'
#
loop_
_entity.id
_entity.type
_entity.pdbx_description
1 polymer ?
#
loop_
_entity_poly.entity_id
_entity_poly.type
_entity_poly.pdbx_seq_one_letter_code
_entity_poly.pdbx_strand_id
1 'polypeptide(L)'
;MIAKNKQLQEIKRGTVEILVEEEFIERLRQEKPLKVKVGFDPTAPDLHIGHTVIINKMRQFQEFGHEVIFLIGDFTGMIGDPSGVNETRPVLTKEQIAENARTYESQIFKILDPKKTRIE
;
A
#
# COMPACT_ATOMS: atom_id res chain seq x y z
N MET A 1 7.36 -9.73 19.47
CA MET A 1 6.77 -8.46 19.01
C MET A 1 7.23 -7.34 19.95
N ILE A 2 7.60 -6.16 19.45
CA ILE A 2 8.10 -5.07 20.30
C ILE A 2 6.96 -4.34 21.02
N ALA A 3 7.26 -3.60 22.09
CA ALA A 3 6.28 -2.82 22.85
C ALA A 3 5.53 -1.80 21.95
N LYS A 4 4.24 -1.56 22.21
CA LYS A 4 3.37 -0.67 21.40
C LYS A 4 3.94 0.74 21.22
N ASN A 5 4.56 1.31 22.27
CA ASN A 5 5.22 2.61 22.16
C ASN A 5 6.40 2.57 21.17
N LYS A 6 7.17 1.47 21.13
CA LYS A 6 8.24 1.30 20.16
C LYS A 6 7.69 1.09 18.75
N GLN A 7 6.58 0.36 18.59
CA GLN A 7 5.88 0.24 17.30
C GLN A 7 5.46 1.62 16.78
N LEU A 8 4.85 2.45 17.62
CA LEU A 8 4.47 3.82 17.26
C LEU A 8 5.65 4.65 16.78
N GLN A 9 6.80 4.60 17.48
CA GLN A 9 8.01 5.32 17.05
C GLN A 9 8.53 4.83 15.68
N GLU A 10 8.54 3.51 15.46
CA GLU A 10 8.95 2.93 14.17
C GLU A 10 7.99 3.28 13.03
N ILE A 11 6.67 3.36 13.31
CA ILE A 11 5.65 3.77 12.35
C ILE A 11 5.78 5.26 12.03
N LYS A 12 6.07 6.11 13.01
CA LYS A 12 6.31 7.55 12.79
C LYS A 12 7.58 7.82 12.00
N ARG A 13 8.62 7.01 12.15
CA ARG A 13 9.88 7.20 11.42
C ARG A 13 9.66 7.14 9.91
N GLY A 14 10.05 8.21 9.21
CA GLY A 14 9.90 8.33 7.76
C GLY A 14 8.47 8.65 7.30
N THR A 15 7.56 8.95 8.22
CA THR A 15 6.20 9.40 7.94
C THR A 15 6.15 10.91 8.16
N VAL A 16 5.67 11.65 7.16
CA VAL A 16 5.58 13.13 7.24
C VAL A 16 4.43 13.55 8.17
N GLU A 17 3.29 12.87 8.06
CA GLU A 17 2.07 13.22 8.78
C GLU A 17 1.24 11.97 9.09
N ILE A 18 0.56 11.99 10.24
CA ILE A 18 -0.47 11.01 10.62
C ILE A 18 -1.73 11.80 10.93
N LEU A 19 -2.76 11.65 10.09
CA LEU A 19 -4.03 12.31 10.28
C LEU A 19 -4.83 11.61 11.38
N VAL A 20 -5.37 12.40 12.31
CA VAL A 20 -6.08 11.90 13.51
C VAL A 20 -5.19 10.97 14.35
N GLU A 21 -4.00 11.47 14.71
CA GLU A 21 -2.95 10.67 15.36
C GLU A 21 -3.43 10.05 16.69
N GLU A 22 -4.23 10.79 17.47
CA GLU A 22 -4.78 10.30 18.73
C GLU A 22 -5.61 9.03 18.54
N GLU A 23 -6.47 9.00 17.52
CA GLU A 23 -7.29 7.83 17.19
C GLU A 23 -6.43 6.67 16.67
N PHE A 24 -5.41 6.96 15.87
CA PHE A 24 -4.45 5.94 15.43
C PHE A 24 -3.73 5.30 16.64
N ILE A 25 -3.27 6.09 17.61
CA ILE A 25 -2.62 5.60 18.82
C ILE A 25 -3.57 4.73 19.63
N GLU A 26 -4.82 5.15 19.80
CA GLU A 26 -5.84 4.38 20.52
C GLU A 26 -6.06 3.02 19.86
N ARG A 27 -6.26 2.99 18.53
CA ARG A 27 -6.43 1.76 17.76
C ARG A 27 -5.18 0.87 17.81
N LEU A 28 -3.98 1.45 17.71
CA LEU A 28 -2.72 0.70 17.77
C LEU A 28 -2.52 0.01 19.12
N ARG A 29 -2.99 0.61 20.22
CA ARG A 29 -2.90 0.05 21.58
C ARG A 29 -3.84 -1.12 21.82
N GLN A 30 -4.90 -1.27 21.02
CA GLN A 30 -5.81 -2.41 21.12
C GLN A 30 -5.10 -3.71 20.72
N GLU A 31 -5.62 -4.84 21.22
CA GLU A 31 -5.11 -6.18 20.88
C GLU A 31 -5.54 -6.65 19.49
N LYS A 32 -6.52 -5.98 18.88
CA LYS A 32 -7.02 -6.30 17.55
C LYS A 32 -6.02 -5.86 16.48
N PRO A 33 -5.60 -6.75 15.55
CA PRO A 33 -4.82 -6.36 14.39
C PRO A 33 -5.51 -5.27 13.57
N LEU A 34 -4.77 -4.22 13.23
CA LEU A 34 -5.20 -3.22 12.26
C LEU A 34 -5.24 -3.84 10.86
N LYS A 35 -6.19 -3.37 10.05
CA LYS A 35 -6.20 -3.58 8.60
C LYS A 35 -5.59 -2.35 7.96
N VAL A 36 -4.43 -2.51 7.34
CA VAL A 36 -3.63 -1.41 6.80
C VAL A 36 -3.67 -1.50 5.29
N LYS A 37 -4.32 -0.53 4.65
CA LYS A 37 -4.53 -0.52 3.21
C LYS A 37 -3.53 0.39 2.51
N VAL A 38 -2.97 -0.10 1.41
CA VAL A 38 -2.24 0.72 0.43
C VAL A 38 -2.81 0.43 -0.96
N GLY A 39 -3.08 1.48 -1.73
CA GLY A 39 -3.65 1.38 -3.07
C GLY A 39 -2.65 1.74 -4.14
N PHE A 40 -2.64 0.98 -5.23
CA PHE A 40 -1.83 1.25 -6.42
C PHE A 40 -2.67 1.11 -7.68
N ASP A 41 -2.57 2.10 -8.57
CA ASP A 41 -3.18 2.03 -9.89
C ASP A 41 -2.19 1.34 -10.86
N PRO A 42 -2.58 0.23 -11.51
CA PRO A 42 -1.74 -0.54 -12.43
C PRO A 42 -1.59 0.11 -13.81
N THR A 43 -1.35 1.43 -13.82
CA THR A 43 -1.19 2.23 -15.03
C THR A 43 0.23 2.23 -15.59
N ALA A 44 1.22 1.87 -14.77
CA ALA A 44 2.60 1.65 -15.17
C ALA A 44 2.87 0.14 -15.30
N PRO A 45 3.87 -0.28 -16.11
CA PRO A 45 4.22 -1.69 -16.23
C PRO A 45 4.73 -2.30 -14.92
N ASP A 46 5.33 -1.49 -14.04
CA ASP A 46 5.94 -1.94 -12.80
C ASP A 46 5.95 -0.85 -11.71
N LEU A 47 6.22 -1.28 -10.47
CA LEU A 47 6.50 -0.39 -9.34
C LEU A 47 7.97 0.06 -9.39
N HIS A 48 8.20 1.34 -9.65
CA HIS A 48 9.53 1.92 -9.59
C HIS A 48 10.09 1.96 -8.14
N ILE A 49 11.41 2.14 -8.02
CA ILE A 49 12.12 2.11 -6.72
C ILE A 49 11.64 3.15 -5.70
N GLY A 50 11.05 4.27 -6.13
CA GLY A 50 10.44 5.27 -5.24
C GLY A 50 9.36 4.72 -4.30
N HIS A 51 8.72 3.59 -4.65
CA HIS A 51 7.71 2.95 -3.80
C HIS A 51 8.33 2.15 -2.63
N THR A 52 9.65 1.99 -2.58
CA THR A 52 10.32 1.19 -1.55
C THR A 52 10.02 1.69 -0.14
N VAL A 53 9.86 3.00 0.07
CA VAL A 53 9.55 3.57 1.39
C VAL A 53 8.16 3.11 1.88
N ILE A 54 7.13 3.23 1.03
CA ILE A 54 5.77 2.86 1.42
C ILE A 54 5.61 1.35 1.59
N ILE A 55 6.24 0.54 0.72
CA ILE A 55 6.20 -0.92 0.85
C ILE A 55 6.91 -1.39 2.13
N ASN A 56 8.04 -0.76 2.50
CA ASN A 56 8.69 -1.05 3.79
C ASN A 56 7.83 -0.62 4.98
N LYS A 57 7.07 0.47 4.87
CA LYS A 57 6.10 0.86 5.92
C LYS A 57 5.05 -0.23 6.10
N MET A 58 4.52 -0.78 5.01
CA MET A 58 3.56 -1.90 5.06
C MET A 58 4.19 -3.15 5.70
N ARG A 59 5.45 -3.47 5.36
CA ARG A 59 6.19 -4.56 6.01
C ARG A 59 6.31 -4.37 7.53
N GLN A 60 6.59 -3.15 8.00
CA GLN A 60 6.63 -2.87 9.45
C GLN A 60 5.29 -3.20 10.12
N PHE A 61 4.17 -2.86 9.49
CA PHE A 61 2.84 -3.25 10.00
C PHE A 61 2.68 -4.78 10.06
N GLN A 62 3.14 -5.54 9.06
CA GLN A 62 3.12 -7.01 9.11
C GLN A 62 4.00 -7.58 10.22
N GLU A 63 5.19 -7.00 10.45
CA GLU A 63 6.10 -7.40 11.53
C GLU A 63 5.52 -7.11 12.91
N PHE A 64 4.63 -6.11 13.02
CA PHE A 64 3.86 -5.79 14.21
C PHE A 64 2.54 -6.57 14.32
N GLY A 65 2.31 -7.54 13.42
CA GLY A 65 1.17 -8.45 13.47
C GLY A 65 -0.13 -7.87 12.93
N HIS A 66 -0.05 -6.80 12.14
CA HIS A 66 -1.19 -6.22 11.44
C HIS A 66 -1.38 -6.87 10.07
N GLU A 67 -2.60 -6.79 9.54
CA GLU A 67 -2.96 -7.28 8.21
C GLU A 67 -2.70 -6.15 7.19
N VAL A 68 -1.94 -6.44 6.14
CA VAL A 68 -1.77 -5.52 5.01
C VAL A 68 -2.74 -5.90 3.90
N ILE A 69 -3.45 -4.89 3.39
CA ILE A 69 -4.30 -5.00 2.23
C ILE A 69 -3.64 -4.20 1.10
N PHE A 70 -3.25 -4.90 0.04
CA PHE A 70 -2.72 -4.28 -1.16
C PHE A 70 -3.85 -4.20 -2.18
N LEU A 71 -4.42 -3.00 -2.34
CA LEU A 71 -5.52 -2.75 -3.26
C LEU A 71 -4.97 -2.41 -4.64
N ILE A 72 -5.44 -3.11 -5.66
CA ILE A 72 -5.18 -2.82 -7.06
C ILE A 72 -6.38 -2.03 -7.61
N GLY A 73 -6.15 -0.76 -7.97
CA GLY A 73 -7.20 0.12 -8.50
C GLY A 73 -7.55 -0.24 -9.94
N ASP A 74 -8.53 -1.12 -10.15
CA ASP A 74 -8.99 -1.54 -11.48
C ASP A 74 -9.98 -0.56 -12.12
N PHE A 75 -10.78 0.15 -11.31
CA PHE A 75 -11.91 0.96 -11.77
C PHE A 75 -11.54 2.40 -12.17
N THR A 76 -10.57 3.04 -11.50
CA THR A 76 -10.17 4.43 -11.75
C THR A 76 -9.32 4.59 -13.02
N GLY A 77 -8.47 3.60 -13.33
CA GLY A 77 -7.66 3.58 -14.54
C GLY A 77 -8.46 3.49 -15.84
N MET A 78 -9.68 2.92 -15.78
CA MET A 78 -10.57 2.80 -16.94
C MET A 78 -11.38 4.07 -17.25
N ILE A 79 -11.63 4.92 -16.25
CA ILE A 79 -12.43 6.15 -16.39
C ILE A 79 -11.53 7.36 -16.69
N GLY A 80 -10.24 7.30 -16.32
CA GLY A 80 -9.31 8.40 -16.42
C GLY A 80 -9.46 9.36 -15.24
N ASP A 81 -8.35 9.80 -14.66
CA ASP A 81 -8.36 10.83 -13.63
C ASP A 81 -8.73 12.19 -14.26
N PRO A 82 -9.83 12.85 -13.84
CA PRO A 82 -10.21 14.17 -14.35
C PRO A 82 -9.26 15.30 -13.92
N SER A 83 -8.20 15.02 -13.14
CA SER A 83 -7.27 16.01 -12.57
C SER A 83 -6.40 16.80 -13.57
N GLY A 84 -6.63 16.67 -14.89
CA GLY A 84 -6.31 17.73 -15.84
C GLY A 84 -4.83 17.92 -16.16
N VAL A 85 -4.07 16.82 -16.27
CA VAL A 85 -2.73 16.87 -16.87
C VAL A 85 -2.81 16.43 -18.33
N ASN A 86 -2.50 17.38 -19.22
CA ASN A 86 -2.40 17.26 -20.66
C ASN A 86 -1.62 16.01 -21.14
N GLU A 87 -1.98 15.60 -22.36
CA GLU A 87 -1.58 14.40 -23.10
C GLU A 87 -2.43 13.16 -22.78
N THR A 88 -3.33 12.84 -23.72
CA THR A 88 -4.10 11.60 -23.75
C THR A 88 -3.17 10.40 -23.63
N ARG A 89 -2.96 9.92 -22.41
CA ARG A 89 -2.33 8.64 -22.16
C ARG A 89 -3.18 7.58 -22.88
N PRO A 90 -2.58 6.67 -23.66
CA PRO A 90 -3.32 5.59 -24.29
C PRO A 90 -4.08 4.82 -23.20
N VAL A 91 -5.39 4.64 -23.42
CA VAL A 91 -6.24 3.89 -22.51
C VAL A 91 -5.73 2.45 -22.48
N LEU A 92 -5.33 1.98 -21.31
CA LEU A 92 -4.87 0.60 -21.15
C LEU A 92 -6.04 -0.37 -21.31
N THR A 93 -5.79 -1.50 -21.97
CA THR A 93 -6.77 -2.58 -22.01
C THR A 93 -6.86 -3.28 -20.65
N LYS A 94 -7.95 -4.00 -20.40
CA LYS A 94 -8.11 -4.80 -19.17
C LYS A 94 -7.00 -5.84 -19.02
N GLU A 95 -6.52 -6.38 -20.13
CA GLU A 95 -5.44 -7.36 -20.18
C GLU A 95 -4.12 -6.74 -19.74
N GLN A 96 -3.82 -5.51 -20.20
CA GLN A 96 -2.64 -4.75 -19.79
C GLN A 96 -2.69 -4.39 -18.30
N ILE A 97 -3.85 -3.93 -17.82
CA ILE A 97 -4.09 -3.67 -16.39
C ILE A 97 -3.82 -4.93 -15.57
N ALA A 98 -4.33 -6.08 -16.01
CA ALA A 98 -4.13 -7.37 -15.33
C ALA A 98 -2.68 -7.88 -15.40
N GLU A 99 -1.94 -7.55 -16.46
CA GLU A 99 -0.51 -7.86 -16.57
C GLU A 99 0.34 -7.00 -15.62
N ASN A 100 0.10 -5.68 -15.62
CA ASN A 100 0.75 -4.74 -14.71
C ASN A 100 0.49 -5.13 -13.24
N ALA A 101 -0.77 -5.46 -12.90
CA ALA A 101 -1.15 -5.94 -11.58
C ALA A 101 -0.35 -7.18 -11.13
N ARG A 102 -0.16 -8.17 -12.02
CA ARG A 102 0.67 -9.36 -11.76
C ARG A 102 2.13 -8.99 -11.53
N THR A 103 2.66 -8.03 -12.29
CA THR A 103 4.02 -7.51 -12.07
C THR A 103 4.14 -6.87 -10.69
N TYR A 104 3.19 -6.03 -10.30
CA TYR A 104 3.19 -5.36 -9.00
C TYR A 104 3.18 -6.38 -7.86
N GLU A 105 2.28 -7.36 -7.94
CA GLU A 105 2.18 -8.45 -6.97
C GLU A 105 3.52 -9.19 -6.82
N SER A 106 4.16 -9.53 -7.94
CA SER A 106 5.47 -10.19 -7.93
C SER A 106 6.57 -9.33 -7.30
N GLN A 107 6.49 -8.00 -7.42
CA GLN A 107 7.47 -7.06 -6.87
C GLN A 107 7.27 -6.86 -5.38
N ILE A 108 6.04 -6.62 -4.93
CA ILE A 108 5.78 -6.37 -3.51
C ILE A 108 6.09 -7.58 -2.64
N PHE A 109 5.89 -8.81 -3.14
CA PHE A 109 6.20 -10.04 -2.40
C PHE A 109 7.69 -10.34 -2.25
N LYS A 110 8.57 -9.52 -2.86
CA LYS A 110 10.00 -9.52 -2.51
C LYS A 110 10.24 -8.86 -1.15
N ILE A 111 9.29 -8.07 -0.64
CA ILE A 111 9.40 -7.31 0.62
C ILE A 111 8.32 -7.74 1.62
N LEU A 112 7.07 -7.89 1.16
CA LEU A 112 5.91 -8.29 1.96
C LEU A 112 5.79 -9.81 2.04
N ASP A 113 5.29 -10.32 3.16
CA ASP A 113 4.95 -11.73 3.32
C ASP A 113 3.59 -12.02 2.63
N PRO A 114 3.54 -12.91 1.60
CA PRO A 114 2.29 -13.24 0.92
C PRO A 114 1.23 -13.84 1.86
N LYS A 115 1.64 -14.51 2.94
CA LYS A 115 0.72 -15.12 3.91
C LYS A 115 0.04 -14.09 4.83
N LYS A 116 0.57 -12.86 4.85
CA LYS A 116 0.09 -11.74 5.68
C LYS A 116 -0.36 -10.56 4.84
N THR A 117 -0.48 -10.76 3.53
CA THR A 117 -0.94 -9.75 2.58
C THR A 117 -2.21 -10.25 1.92
N ARG A 118 -3.26 -9.43 1.95
CA ARG A 118 -4.45 -9.65 1.15
C ARG A 118 -4.38 -8.77 -0.09
N ILE A 119 -4.46 -9.36 -1.27
CA ILE A 119 -4.67 -8.62 -2.52
C ILE A 119 -6.17 -8.39 -2.68
N GLU A 120 -6.56 -7.15 -2.93
CA GLU A 120 -7.94 -6.73 -3.24
C GLU A 120 -8.01 -5.96 -4.55
#